data_AF-A0A1E5QX85-F1
#
_entry.id   AF-A0A1E5QX85-F1
#
_cell.length_a   1.000
_cell.length_b   1.000
_cell.length_c   1.000
_cell.angle_alpha   90.00
_cell.angle_beta   90.00
_cell.angle_gamma   90.00
#
_symmetry.space_group_name_H-M   'P 1'
#
loop_
_entity.id
_entity.type
_entity.pdbx_description
1 polymer ?
#
loop_
_entity_poly.entity_id
_entity_poly.type
_entity_poly.pdbx_seq_one_letter_code
_entity_poly.pdbx_strand_id
1 'polypeptide(L)'
;MSRRKKKFACGHVGYGSKCHRCAQQESIWEEKRRAKNAWRQSFHHDPIDLTSLPKNVVLKARDIIKKLQNKTSYTHFRGKRLRHNRFIISIPVTRHYRLICRDCGSFVAPEAVVSHEDYNVCKPGI
;
A
#
# COMPACT_ATOMS: atom_id res chain seq x y z
N MET A 1 46.17 14.84 27.66
CA MET A 1 46.24 15.47 26.32
C MET A 1 44.91 15.30 25.61
N SER A 2 44.24 16.38 25.22
CA SER A 2 42.98 16.31 24.47
C SER A 2 43.25 15.89 23.02
N ARG A 3 42.54 14.84 22.54
CA ARG A 3 42.63 14.43 21.12
C ARG A 3 42.24 15.62 20.24
N ARG A 4 42.97 15.85 19.16
CA ARG A 4 42.70 16.90 18.17
C ARG A 4 41.71 16.38 17.11
N LYS A 5 40.66 17.16 16.82
CA LYS A 5 39.72 16.85 15.74
C LYS A 5 40.43 17.04 14.40
N LYS A 6 40.22 16.13 13.46
CA LYS A 6 40.64 16.31 12.06
C LYS A 6 39.46 16.77 11.22
N LYS A 7 39.75 17.53 10.16
CA LYS A 7 38.76 17.92 9.14
C LYS A 7 38.75 16.85 8.05
N PHE A 8 37.58 16.28 7.77
CA PHE A 8 37.38 15.32 6.69
C PHE A 8 37.26 16.04 5.34
N ALA A 9 37.51 15.34 4.23
CA ALA A 9 37.36 15.90 2.87
C ALA A 9 35.93 16.41 2.59
N CYS A 10 34.92 15.84 3.24
CA CYS A 10 33.54 16.31 3.20
C CYS A 10 33.27 17.59 4.03
N GLY A 11 34.29 18.23 4.61
CA GLY A 11 34.20 19.49 5.36
C GLY A 11 33.88 19.35 6.85
N HIS A 12 33.38 18.20 7.31
CA HIS A 12 33.06 17.95 8.72
C HIS A 12 34.30 17.73 9.59
N VAL A 13 34.18 17.90 10.91
CA VAL A 13 35.25 17.66 11.89
C VAL A 13 34.93 16.51 12.83
N GLY A 14 35.92 15.67 13.13
CA GLY A 14 35.76 14.56 14.07
C GLY A 14 37.04 13.81 14.39
N TYR A 15 36.91 12.75 15.18
CA TYR A 15 38.03 11.93 15.67
C TYR A 15 38.16 10.57 14.97
N GLY A 16 37.11 10.13 14.27
CA GLY A 16 37.04 8.80 13.66
C GLY A 16 37.86 8.66 12.37
N SER A 17 38.04 7.43 11.91
CA SER A 17 38.64 7.14 10.59
C SER A 17 37.79 7.68 9.43
N LYS A 18 36.47 7.65 9.57
CA LYS A 18 35.48 8.15 8.59
C LYS A 18 34.54 9.21 9.19
N CYS A 19 33.93 10.00 8.31
CA CYS A 19 32.90 10.95 8.73
C CYS A 19 31.59 10.20 9.04
N HIS A 20 31.27 10.04 10.33
CA HIS A 20 30.03 9.37 10.76
C HIS A 20 28.76 10.09 10.27
N ARG A 21 28.79 11.42 10.13
CA ARG A 21 27.64 12.19 9.64
C ARG A 21 27.32 11.86 8.18
N CYS A 22 28.34 11.80 7.32
CA CYS A 22 28.16 11.37 5.93
C CYS A 22 27.72 9.90 5.86
N ALA A 23 28.35 9.01 6.62
CA ALA A 23 27.98 7.59 6.65
C ALA A 23 26.53 7.37 7.14
N GLN A 24 26.09 8.14 8.13
CA GLN A 24 24.70 8.08 8.61
C GLN A 24 23.72 8.59 7.55
N GLN A 25 24.08 9.66 6.84
CA GLN A 25 23.29 10.14 5.71
C GLN A 25 23.19 9.07 4.62
N GLU A 26 24.29 8.48 4.19
CA GLU A 26 24.26 7.39 3.19
C GLU A 26 23.37 6.23 3.62
N SER A 27 23.48 5.77 4.88
CA SER A 27 22.60 4.73 5.43
C SER A 27 21.13 5.10 5.32
N ILE A 28 20.75 6.32 5.73
CA ILE A 28 19.35 6.78 5.66
C ILE A 28 18.83 6.75 4.21
N TRP A 29 19.66 7.14 3.25
CA TRP A 29 19.29 7.15 1.84
C TRP A 29 19.16 5.73 1.28
N GLU A 30 20.08 4.83 1.64
CA GLU A 30 19.99 3.41 1.30
C GLU A 30 18.74 2.76 1.88
N GLU A 31 18.43 3.02 3.15
CA GLU A 31 17.23 2.52 3.83
C GLU A 31 15.96 3.01 3.13
N LYS A 32 15.88 4.30 2.78
CA LYS A 32 14.76 4.85 2.00
C LYS A 32 14.61 4.18 0.63
N ARG A 33 15.73 3.93 -0.05
CA ARG A 33 15.72 3.25 -1.36
C ARG A 33 15.24 1.80 -1.23
N ARG A 34 15.73 1.07 -0.22
CA ARG A 34 15.29 -0.30 0.09
C ARG A 34 13.80 -0.33 0.43
N ALA A 35 13.33 0.59 1.28
CA ALA A 35 11.91 0.70 1.64
C ALA A 35 11.02 0.98 0.41
N LYS A 36 11.44 1.88 -0.48
CA LYS A 36 10.72 2.18 -1.74
C LYS A 36 10.66 0.96 -2.65
N ASN A 37 11.76 0.24 -2.81
CA ASN A 37 11.82 -0.97 -3.63
C ASN A 37 10.99 -2.11 -3.03
N ALA A 38 11.03 -2.30 -1.71
CA ALA A 38 10.22 -3.29 -1.01
C ALA A 38 8.72 -2.98 -1.16
N TRP A 39 8.34 -1.71 -1.05
CA TRP A 39 6.97 -1.27 -1.30
C TRP A 39 6.51 -1.62 -2.72
N ARG A 40 7.31 -1.30 -3.74
CA ARG A 40 6.98 -1.64 -5.14
C ARG A 40 6.87 -3.14 -5.39
N GLN A 41 7.79 -3.93 -4.82
CA GLN A 41 7.75 -5.39 -4.94
C GLN A 41 6.55 -5.99 -4.21
N SER A 42 6.05 -5.36 -3.14
CA SER A 42 4.90 -5.89 -2.41
C SER A 42 3.64 -6.00 -3.27
N PHE A 43 3.51 -5.19 -4.34
CA PHE A 43 2.36 -5.24 -5.25
C PHE A 43 2.30 -6.51 -6.10
N HIS A 44 3.43 -7.16 -6.38
CA HIS A 44 3.43 -8.43 -7.13
C HIS A 44 2.77 -9.59 -6.37
N HIS A 45 2.65 -9.47 -5.04
CA HIS A 45 2.00 -10.48 -4.21
C HIS A 45 0.53 -10.17 -3.94
N ASP A 46 0.02 -9.02 -4.38
CA ASP A 46 -1.40 -8.68 -4.22
C ASP A 46 -2.25 -9.41 -5.26
N PRO A 47 -3.45 -9.88 -4.89
CA PRO A 47 -4.35 -10.56 -5.81
C PRO A 47 -5.00 -9.63 -6.84
N ILE A 48 -4.90 -8.32 -6.66
CA ILE A 48 -5.46 -7.29 -7.54
C ILE A 48 -4.47 -6.14 -7.70
N ASP A 49 -4.60 -5.37 -8.79
CA ASP A 49 -3.76 -4.18 -8.97
C ASP A 49 -4.14 -3.10 -7.94
N LEU A 50 -3.14 -2.67 -7.18
CA LEU A 50 -3.25 -1.59 -6.19
C LEU A 50 -2.20 -0.50 -6.42
N THR A 51 -1.48 -0.54 -7.54
CA THR A 51 -0.26 0.24 -7.77
C THR A 51 -0.53 1.73 -7.90
N SER A 52 -1.68 2.10 -8.47
CA SER A 52 -2.10 3.49 -8.70
C SER A 52 -2.82 4.12 -7.50
N LEU A 53 -2.96 3.39 -6.38
CA LEU A 53 -3.75 3.83 -5.24
C LEU A 53 -2.89 4.48 -4.16
N PRO A 54 -3.45 5.39 -3.36
CA PRO A 54 -2.73 5.98 -2.24
C PRO A 54 -2.47 4.94 -1.14
N LYS A 55 -1.33 5.07 -0.45
CA LYS A 55 -0.81 4.08 0.51
C LYS A 55 -1.82 3.64 1.57
N ASN A 56 -2.61 4.57 2.11
CA ASN A 56 -3.65 4.28 3.11
C ASN A 56 -4.77 3.39 2.54
N VAL A 57 -5.14 3.59 1.28
CA VAL A 57 -6.14 2.75 0.59
C VAL A 57 -5.57 1.37 0.33
N VAL A 58 -4.33 1.26 -0.15
CA VAL A 58 -3.64 -0.03 -0.36
C VAL A 58 -3.63 -0.87 0.91
N LEU A 59 -3.15 -0.30 2.02
CA LEU A 59 -3.05 -1.02 3.29
C LEU A 59 -4.40 -1.50 3.79
N LYS A 60 -5.44 -0.67 3.67
CA LYS A 60 -6.79 -1.04 4.11
C LYS A 60 -7.46 -2.04 3.17
N ALA A 61 -7.24 -1.93 1.87
CA ALA A 61 -7.71 -2.92 0.89
C ALA A 61 -7.09 -4.29 1.17
N ARG A 62 -5.78 -4.36 1.40
CA ARG A 62 -5.07 -5.59 1.79
C ARG A 62 -5.65 -6.22 3.06
N ASP A 63 -5.92 -5.41 4.09
CA ASP A 63 -6.55 -5.89 5.34
C ASP A 63 -7.93 -6.52 5.09
N ILE A 64 -8.78 -5.84 4.31
CA ILE A 64 -10.11 -6.35 3.95
C ILE A 64 -9.98 -7.65 3.14
N ILE A 65 -9.12 -7.69 2.12
CA ILE A 65 -8.89 -8.87 1.29
C ILE A 65 -8.44 -10.06 2.14
N LYS A 66 -7.48 -9.85 3.03
CA LYS A 66 -7.00 -10.89 3.93
C LYS A 66 -8.14 -11.43 4.81
N LYS A 67 -9.00 -10.56 5.34
CA LYS A 67 -10.15 -10.98 6.15
C LYS A 67 -11.22 -11.72 5.34
N LEU A 68 -11.48 -11.29 4.10
CA LEU A 68 -12.37 -11.99 3.17
C LEU A 68 -11.86 -13.40 2.85
N GLN A 69 -10.55 -13.55 2.62
CA GLN A 69 -9.92 -14.87 2.43
C GLN A 69 -10.05 -15.77 3.67
N ASN A 70 -10.06 -15.18 4.87
CA ASN A 70 -10.34 -15.88 6.13
C ASN A 70 -11.85 -16.12 6.36
N LYS A 71 -12.68 -16.11 5.30
CA LYS A 71 -14.13 -16.32 5.36
C LYS A 71 -14.90 -15.30 6.21
N THR A 72 -14.34 -14.12 6.45
CA THR A 72 -15.08 -13.03 7.10
C THR A 72 -16.14 -12.49 6.13
N SER A 73 -17.37 -12.36 6.61
CA SER A 73 -18.47 -11.82 5.81
C SER A 73 -18.21 -10.37 5.38
N TYR A 74 -18.45 -10.08 4.10
CA TYR A 74 -18.29 -8.73 3.53
C TYR A 74 -19.20 -7.67 4.21
N THR A 75 -20.27 -8.10 4.86
CA THR A 75 -21.19 -7.25 5.64
C THR A 75 -20.49 -6.56 6.82
N HIS A 76 -19.48 -7.19 7.40
CA HIS A 76 -18.69 -6.61 8.50
C HIS A 76 -17.93 -5.35 8.06
N PHE A 77 -17.61 -5.25 6.77
CA PHE A 77 -16.97 -4.08 6.17
C PHE A 77 -17.98 -3.08 5.59
N ARG A 78 -19.26 -3.19 5.96
CA ARG A 78 -20.37 -2.43 5.37
C ARG A 78 -20.48 -2.64 3.86
N GLY A 79 -20.03 -3.81 3.39
CA GLY A 79 -20.14 -4.22 2.01
C GLY A 79 -21.59 -4.50 1.62
N LYS A 80 -21.94 -4.14 0.39
CA LYS A 80 -23.29 -4.34 -0.16
C LYS A 80 -23.24 -4.90 -1.56
N ARG A 81 -24.18 -5.79 -1.89
CA ARG A 81 -24.39 -6.25 -3.27
C ARG A 81 -24.96 -5.12 -4.11
N LEU A 82 -24.50 -5.02 -5.35
CA LEU A 82 -24.97 -4.02 -6.29
C LEU A 82 -26.37 -4.41 -6.81
N ARG A 83 -27.23 -3.41 -7.01
CA ARG A 83 -28.62 -3.64 -7.47
C ARG A 83 -28.66 -4.15 -8.92
N HIS A 84 -27.84 -3.59 -9.80
CA HIS A 84 -27.82 -3.95 -11.22
C HIS A 84 -27.12 -5.30 -11.47
N ASN A 85 -26.15 -5.66 -10.63
CA ASN A 85 -25.48 -6.94 -10.71
C ASN A 85 -25.27 -7.51 -9.30
N ARG A 86 -26.10 -8.49 -8.92
CA ARG A 86 -26.07 -9.09 -7.59
C ARG A 86 -24.85 -9.99 -7.34
N PHE A 87 -24.12 -10.34 -8.39
CA PHE A 87 -22.84 -11.05 -8.29
C PHE A 87 -21.68 -10.13 -7.92
N ILE A 88 -21.89 -8.81 -7.94
CA ILE A 88 -20.86 -7.85 -7.57
C ILE A 88 -21.16 -7.30 -6.18
N ILE A 89 -20.14 -7.29 -5.34
CA ILE A 89 -20.14 -6.76 -3.98
C ILE A 89 -19.25 -5.52 -3.95
N SER A 90 -19.79 -4.41 -3.47
CA SER A 90 -19.09 -3.15 -3.28
C SER A 90 -18.81 -2.95 -1.79
N ILE A 91 -17.55 -2.90 -1.41
CA ILE A 91 -17.09 -2.70 -0.03
C ILE A 91 -16.42 -1.32 0.09
N PRO A 92 -16.88 -0.43 0.99
CA PRO A 92 -16.21 0.84 1.22
C PRO A 92 -14.84 0.64 1.86
N VAL A 93 -13.77 1.09 1.19
CA VAL A 93 -12.41 1.11 1.77
C VAL A 93 -12.23 2.42 2.53
N THR A 94 -12.47 3.54 1.85
CA THR A 94 -12.43 4.89 2.42
C THR A 94 -13.65 5.70 1.94
N ARG A 95 -13.66 7.02 2.17
CA ARG A 95 -14.74 7.90 1.70
C ARG A 95 -14.90 7.84 0.17
N HIS A 96 -13.80 7.80 -0.57
CA HIS A 96 -13.79 7.90 -2.03
C HIS A 96 -13.53 6.58 -2.74
N TYR A 97 -13.00 5.57 -2.05
CA TYR A 97 -12.59 4.32 -2.69
C TYR A 97 -13.48 3.16 -2.27
N ARG A 98 -13.85 2.32 -3.25
CA ARG A 98 -14.59 1.08 -3.04
C ARG A 98 -13.81 -0.10 -3.61
N LEU A 99 -13.74 -1.16 -2.81
CA LEU A 99 -13.27 -2.46 -3.25
C LEU A 99 -14.45 -3.18 -3.90
N ILE A 100 -14.28 -3.53 -5.15
CA ILE A 100 -15.18 -4.35 -5.93
C ILE A 100 -14.74 -5.80 -5.76
N CYS A 101 -15.69 -6.64 -5.39
CA CYS A 101 -15.50 -8.07 -5.28
C CYS A 101 -16.58 -8.79 -6.07
N ARG A 102 -16.26 -9.98 -6.56
CA ARG A 102 -17.19 -10.88 -7.22
C ARG A 102 -17.59 -12.01 -6.26
N ASP A 103 -18.88 -12.27 -6.18
CA ASP A 103 -19.46 -13.40 -5.46
C ASP A 103 -19.32 -14.66 -6.34
N CYS A 104 -18.51 -15.61 -5.88
CA CYS A 104 -18.33 -16.91 -6.52
C CYS A 104 -19.13 -18.02 -5.82
N GLY A 105 -20.17 -17.67 -5.06
CA GLY A 105 -20.97 -18.59 -4.26
C GLY A 105 -20.27 -19.05 -2.98
N SER A 106 -19.14 -19.76 -3.10
CA SER A 106 -18.41 -20.31 -1.94
C SER A 106 -17.49 -19.29 -1.27
N PHE A 107 -17.02 -18.29 -2.02
CA PHE A 107 -16.15 -17.23 -1.51
C PHE A 107 -16.33 -15.96 -2.33
N VAL A 108 -15.77 -14.85 -1.82
CA VAL A 108 -15.81 -13.53 -2.44
C VAL A 108 -14.41 -13.21 -2.96
N ALA A 109 -14.26 -13.12 -4.28
CA ALA A 109 -13.00 -12.82 -4.94
C ALA A 109 -12.84 -11.30 -5.07
N PRO A 110 -11.73 -10.69 -4.60
CA PRO A 110 -11.45 -9.29 -4.90
C PRO A 110 -11.16 -9.12 -6.39
N GLU A 111 -11.72 -8.07 -7.01
CA GLU A 111 -11.58 -7.80 -8.44
C GLU A 111 -10.80 -6.51 -8.70
N ALA A 112 -11.22 -5.40 -8.09
CA ALA A 112 -10.57 -4.10 -8.28
C ALA A 112 -10.86 -3.13 -7.12
N VAL A 113 -10.03 -2.11 -6.94
CA VAL A 113 -10.36 -0.95 -6.09
C VAL A 113 -10.55 0.26 -6.97
N VAL A 114 -11.74 0.84 -6.93
CA VAL A 114 -12.14 1.97 -7.78
C VAL A 114 -12.44 3.20 -6.94
N SER A 115 -12.11 4.37 -7.45
CA SER A 115 -12.58 5.64 -6.88
C SER A 115 -14.06 5.85 -7.24
N HIS A 116 -14.78 6.68 -6.48
CA HIS A 116 -16.16 7.08 -6.80
C HIS A 116 -16.26 7.75 -8.16
N GLU A 117 -15.22 8.48 -8.55
CA GLU A 117 -15.16 9.17 -9.84
C GLU A 117 -15.09 8.18 -11.00
N ASP A 118 -14.20 7.19 -10.90
CA ASP A 118 -14.03 6.12 -11.89
C ASP A 118 -15.29 5.24 -12.01
N TYR A 119 -15.92 4.94 -10.87
CA TYR A 119 -17.17 4.17 -10.78
C TYR A 119 -18.38 4.85 -11.45
N ASN A 120 -18.40 6.19 -11.56
CA ASN A 120 -19.49 6.92 -12.21
C ASN A 120 -19.29 7.07 -13.73
N VAL A 121 -18.05 6.99 -14.21
CA VAL A 121 -17.73 7.11 -15.64
C VAL A 121 -17.80 5.76 -16.34
N CYS A 122 -17.30 4.70 -15.71
CA CYS A 122 -17.42 3.32 -16.18
C CYS A 122 -18.33 2.54 -15.23
N LYS A 123 -19.60 2.34 -15.60
CA LYS A 123 -20.44 1.36 -14.91
C LYS A 123 -19.83 -0.03 -15.17
N PRO A 124 -19.30 -0.74 -14.17
CA PRO A 124 -18.78 -2.09 -14.40
C PRO A 124 -19.94 -3.02 -14.75
N GLY A 125 -19.98 -3.50 -16.00
CA GLY A 125 -20.99 -4.44 -16.49
C GLY A 125 -22.01 -3.88 -17.49
N ILE A 126 -21.66 -2.86 -18.28
CA ILE A 126 -22.30 -2.59 -19.58
C ILE A 126 -21.39 -3.16 -20.66
#